data_AF-A0A076H482-F1
#
_entry.id   AF-A0A076H482-F1
#
_cell.length_a   1.000
_cell.length_b   1.000
_cell.length_c   1.000
_cell.angle_alpha   90.00
_cell.angle_beta   90.00
_cell.angle_gamma   90.00
#
_symmetry.space_group_name_H-M   'P 1'
#
loop_
_entity.id
_entity.type
_entity.pdbx_description
1 polymer ?
#
loop_
_entity_poly.entity_id
_entity_poly.type
_entity_poly.pdbx_seq_one_letter_code
_entity_poly.pdbx_strand_id
1 'polypeptide(L)'
;MTETTVLDFRLSRSFEAYREHMNAPEQQAMFAEMGVRTFYIGVCQNDPERATVMFQGPENVLYEVFTNPQTKPIVEASGHVYDGTVITRWLA
;
A
#
# COMPACT_ATOMS: atom_id res chain seq x y z
N MET A 1 0.25 19.06 5.90
CA MET A 1 0.66 18.11 6.95
C MET A 1 1.09 16.84 6.24
N THR A 2 2.18 16.20 6.67
CA THR A 2 2.64 14.96 6.03
C THR A 2 2.03 13.79 6.80
N GLU A 3 1.32 12.92 6.10
CA GLU A 3 0.81 11.68 6.68
C GLU A 3 1.72 10.50 6.32
N THR A 4 2.01 9.67 7.30
CA THR A 4 2.53 8.31 7.08
C THR A 4 1.37 7.32 7.28
N THR A 5 1.00 6.60 6.21
CA THR A 5 -0.02 5.55 6.26
C THR A 5 0.68 4.20 6.28
N VAL A 6 0.45 3.43 7.34
CA VAL A 6 0.99 2.07 7.51
C VAL A 6 -0.13 1.08 7.25
N LEU A 7 0.09 0.17 6.30
CA LEU A 7 -0.81 -0.92 5.99
C LEU A 7 -0.18 -2.23 6.43
N ASP A 8 -0.96 -3.06 7.10
CA ASP A 8 -0.63 -4.44 7.43
C ASP A 8 -1.74 -5.33 6.87
N PHE A 9 -1.38 -6.25 5.98
CA PHE A 9 -2.33 -6.95 5.12
C PHE A 9 -1.79 -8.30 4.66
N ARG A 10 -2.68 -9.13 4.11
CA ARG A 10 -2.32 -10.40 3.47
C ARG A 10 -2.09 -10.24 1.97
N LEU A 11 -1.32 -11.16 1.40
CA LEU A 11 -1.00 -11.23 -0.01
C LEU A 11 -1.72 -12.40 -0.68
N SER A 12 -2.23 -12.16 -1.88
CA SER A 12 -2.80 -13.19 -2.75
C SER A 12 -1.78 -13.76 -3.75
N ARG A 13 -0.54 -13.29 -3.71
CA ARG A 13 0.59 -13.65 -4.59
C ARG A 13 1.90 -13.61 -3.80
N SER A 14 3.01 -14.03 -4.41
CA SER A 14 4.31 -13.91 -3.74
C SER A 14 4.67 -12.46 -3.41
N PHE A 15 5.44 -12.28 -2.34
CA PHE A 15 5.94 -10.96 -1.97
C PHE A 15 6.78 -10.32 -3.08
N GLU A 16 7.57 -11.10 -3.82
CA GLU A 16 8.36 -10.62 -4.94
C GLU A 16 7.48 -10.03 -6.04
N ALA A 17 6.40 -10.72 -6.42
CA ALA A 17 5.47 -10.24 -7.43
C ALA A 17 4.71 -8.99 -6.98
N TYR A 18 4.34 -8.91 -5.70
CA TYR A 18 3.77 -7.70 -5.11
C TYR A 18 4.78 -6.54 -5.16
N ARG A 19 6.02 -6.77 -4.70
CA ARG A 19 7.08 -5.76 -4.68
C ARG A 19 7.42 -5.27 -6.09
N GLU A 20 7.50 -6.15 -7.07
CA GLU A 20 7.73 -5.78 -8.48
C GLU A 20 6.60 -4.90 -9.01
N HIS A 21 5.33 -5.27 -8.75
CA HIS A 21 4.19 -4.44 -9.13
C HIS A 21 4.25 -3.05 -8.48
N MET A 22 4.52 -2.98 -7.17
CA MET A 22 4.60 -1.72 -6.44
C MET A 22 5.73 -0.80 -6.93
N ASN A 23 6.82 -1.38 -7.47
CA ASN A 23 7.96 -0.63 -8.01
C ASN A 23 7.92 -0.45 -9.53
N ALA A 24 6.86 -0.92 -10.20
CA ALA A 24 6.72 -0.74 -11.64
C ALA A 24 6.66 0.75 -12.00
N PRO A 25 7.25 1.19 -13.15
CA PRO A 25 7.30 2.60 -13.52
C PRO A 25 5.93 3.28 -13.57
N GLU A 26 4.92 2.60 -14.10
CA GLU A 26 3.54 3.12 -14.17
C GLU A 26 2.93 3.33 -12.78
N GLN A 27 3.17 2.39 -11.86
CA GLN A 27 2.70 2.47 -10.48
C GLN A 27 3.40 3.61 -9.73
N GLN A 28 4.71 3.76 -9.92
CA GLN A 28 5.49 4.85 -9.33
C GLN A 28 5.08 6.22 -9.89
N ALA A 29 4.76 6.31 -11.17
CA ALA A 29 4.22 7.53 -11.78
C ALA A 29 2.87 7.91 -11.16
N MET A 30 1.96 6.94 -11.00
CA MET A 30 0.67 7.17 -10.35
C MET A 30 0.85 7.64 -8.89
N PHE A 31 1.78 7.05 -8.14
CA PHE A 31 2.11 7.52 -6.79
C PHE A 31 2.61 8.97 -6.79
N ALA A 32 3.53 9.30 -7.70
CA ALA A 32 4.05 10.65 -7.83
C ALA A 32 2.96 11.68 -8.18
N GLU A 33 2.04 11.34 -9.08
CA GLU A 33 0.88 12.19 -9.44
C GLU A 33 -0.04 12.47 -8.24
N MET A 34 -0.23 11.48 -7.36
CA MET A 34 -0.98 11.63 -6.12
C MET A 34 -0.18 12.35 -5.01
N GLY A 35 1.09 12.67 -5.24
CA GLY A 35 1.98 13.26 -4.24
C GLY A 35 2.39 12.29 -3.13
N VAL A 36 2.24 10.98 -3.37
CA VAL A 36 2.56 9.93 -2.40
C VAL A 36 3.84 9.20 -2.82
N ARG A 37 4.55 8.65 -1.84
CA ARG A 37 5.71 7.79 -2.08
C ARG A 37 5.66 6.58 -1.18
N THR A 38 6.21 5.47 -1.65
CA THR A 38 6.46 4.33 -0.79
C THR A 38 7.72 4.58 0.05
N PHE A 39 7.57 4.57 1.37
CA PHE A 39 8.67 4.73 2.32
C PHE A 39 9.30 3.38 2.69
N TYR A 40 8.47 2.34 2.83
CA TYR A 40 8.91 0.99 3.21
C TYR A 40 7.98 -0.07 2.63
N ILE A 41 8.55 -1.20 2.21
CA ILE A 41 7.82 -2.43 1.86
C ILE A 41 8.53 -3.61 2.53
N GLY A 42 7.79 -4.45 3.22
CA GLY A 42 8.33 -5.65 3.87
C GLY A 42 7.34 -6.80 3.89
N VAL A 43 7.88 -8.02 4.03
CA VAL A 43 7.14 -9.25 4.29
C VAL A 43 7.38 -9.69 5.74
N CYS A 44 6.39 -10.28 6.37
CA CYS A 44 6.54 -10.80 7.72
C CYS A 44 7.49 -12.01 7.70
N GLN A 45 8.51 -11.98 8.56
CA GLN A 45 9.49 -13.07 8.66
C GLN A 45 8.86 -14.42 9.05
N ASN A 46 7.79 -14.38 9.84
CA ASN A 46 7.11 -15.57 10.36
C ASN A 46 5.86 -15.94 9.56
N ASP A 47 5.48 -15.13 8.57
CA ASP A 47 4.28 -15.32 7.76
C ASP A 47 4.51 -14.72 6.35
N PRO A 48 4.95 -15.53 5.36
CA PRO A 48 5.26 -15.03 4.02
C PRO A 48 4.03 -14.53 3.25
N GLU A 49 2.82 -14.83 3.72
CA GLU A 49 1.57 -14.33 3.15
C GLU A 49 1.16 -12.97 3.75
N ARG A 50 1.89 -12.44 4.72
CA ARG A 50 1.60 -11.16 5.37
C ARG A 50 2.67 -10.13 5.03
N ALA A 51 2.23 -8.95 4.62
CA ALA A 51 3.13 -7.85 4.25
C ALA A 51 2.74 -6.55 4.95
N THR A 52 3.68 -5.62 4.95
CA THR A 52 3.43 -4.23 5.32
C THR A 52 3.99 -3.29 4.27
N VAL A 53 3.25 -2.21 4.02
CA VAL A 53 3.73 -1.07 3.25
C VAL A 53 3.49 0.19 4.04
N MET A 54 4.48 1.07 4.05
CA MET A 54 4.38 2.40 4.62
C MET A 54 4.48 3.39 3.48
N PHE A 55 3.49 4.26 3.36
CA PHE A 55 3.49 5.35 2.41
C PHE A 55 3.62 6.68 3.13
N GLN A 56 4.16 7.68 2.44
CA GLN A 56 4.16 9.06 2.90
C GLN A 56 3.56 9.97 1.83
N GLY A 57 2.74 10.93 2.24
CA GLY A 57 2.13 11.90 1.33
C GLY A 57 1.25 12.93 2.05
N PRO A 58 0.40 13.66 1.32
CA PRO A 58 -0.58 14.55 1.92
C PRO A 58 -1.59 13.77 2.77
N GLU A 59 -2.10 14.41 3.81
CA GLU A 59 -3.15 13.86 4.67
C GLU A 59 -4.38 13.41 3.86
N ASN A 60 -4.99 12.30 4.28
CA ASN A 60 -6.20 11.68 3.71
C ASN A 60 -6.05 11.05 2.32
N VAL A 61 -5.09 11.44 1.48
CA VAL A 61 -4.99 10.94 0.08
C VAL A 61 -4.98 9.41 0.01
N LEU A 62 -4.09 8.75 0.77
CA LEU A 62 -4.01 7.29 0.77
C LEU A 62 -5.21 6.65 1.46
N TYR A 63 -5.64 7.21 2.59
CA TYR A 63 -6.79 6.68 3.32
C TYR A 63 -8.05 6.66 2.43
N GLU A 64 -8.28 7.69 1.64
CA GLU A 64 -9.38 7.75 0.67
C GLU A 64 -9.22 6.69 -0.42
N VAL A 65 -8.01 6.47 -0.96
CA VAL A 65 -7.74 5.39 -1.91
C VAL A 65 -8.03 4.01 -1.29
N PHE A 66 -7.67 3.76 -0.04
CA PHE A 66 -7.92 2.46 0.59
C PHE A 66 -9.36 2.27 1.08
N THR A 67 -10.11 3.33 1.33
CA THR A 67 -11.51 3.23 1.79
C THR A 67 -12.54 3.41 0.68
N ASN A 68 -12.13 3.84 -0.51
CA ASN A 68 -13.00 3.96 -1.68
C ASN A 68 -13.23 2.59 -2.36
N PRO A 69 -14.49 2.12 -2.48
CA PRO A 69 -14.81 0.87 -3.16
C PRO A 69 -14.41 0.83 -4.64
N GLN A 70 -14.29 1.98 -5.31
CA GLN A 70 -13.93 2.06 -6.73
C GLN A 70 -12.45 1.80 -6.99
N THR A 71 -11.58 2.12 -6.03
CA THR A 71 -10.13 1.90 -6.10
C THR A 71 -9.71 0.54 -5.55
N LYS A 72 -10.58 -0.12 -4.78
CA LYS A 72 -10.35 -1.46 -4.24
C LYS A 72 -9.85 -2.48 -5.29
N PRO A 73 -10.47 -2.63 -6.48
CA PRO A 73 -9.99 -3.58 -7.47
C PRO A 73 -8.57 -3.30 -7.98
N ILE A 74 -8.19 -2.02 -8.03
CA ILE A 74 -6.85 -1.58 -8.46
C ILE A 74 -5.82 -2.00 -7.40
N VAL A 75 -6.15 -1.80 -6.13
CA VAL A 75 -5.30 -2.23 -5.02
C VAL A 75 -5.20 -3.75 -4.96
N GLU A 76 -6.29 -4.50 -5.14
CA GLU A 76 -6.26 -5.97 -5.21
C GLU A 76 -5.44 -6.49 -6.40
N ALA A 77 -5.39 -5.74 -7.51
CA ALA A 77 -4.55 -6.05 -8.67
C ALA A 77 -3.03 -5.97 -8.38
N SER A 78 -2.62 -5.40 -7.24
CA SER A 78 -1.24 -5.48 -6.74
C SER A 78 -0.94 -6.78 -6.01
N GLY A 79 -1.98 -7.48 -5.52
CA GLY A 79 -1.87 -8.66 -4.67
C GLY A 79 -2.28 -8.42 -3.22
N HIS A 80 -2.71 -7.20 -2.90
CA HIS A 80 -3.25 -6.83 -1.59
C HIS A 80 -4.59 -7.54 -1.32
N VAL A 81 -4.74 -8.18 -0.17
CA VAL A 81 -6.01 -8.72 0.31
C VAL A 81 -6.62 -7.76 1.34
N TYR A 82 -7.78 -7.19 1.01
CA TYR A 82 -8.47 -6.23 1.87
C TYR A 82 -8.99 -6.83 3.18
N ASP A 83 -9.43 -8.09 3.14
CA ASP A 83 -9.93 -8.76 4.33
C ASP A 83 -8.83 -8.87 5.39
N GLY A 84 -9.10 -8.33 6.58
CA GLY A 84 -8.12 -8.25 7.67
C GLY A 84 -7.04 -7.18 7.50
N THR A 85 -7.12 -6.29 6.51
CA THR A 85 -6.19 -5.14 6.39
C THR A 85 -6.35 -4.20 7.58
N VAL A 86 -5.23 -3.87 8.24
CA VAL A 86 -5.15 -2.84 9.27
C VAL A 86 -4.49 -1.60 8.70
N ILE A 87 -5.16 -0.45 8.84
CA ILE A 87 -4.69 0.86 8.39
C ILE A 87 -4.40 1.72 9.61
N THR A 88 -3.15 2.15 9.77
CA THR A 88 -2.74 3.10 10.82
C THR A 88 -2.19 4.37 10.19
N ARG A 89 -2.55 5.54 10.74
CA ARG A 89 -2.23 6.86 10.17
C ARG A 89 -1.48 7.70 11.20
N TRP A 90 -0.40 8.35 10.78
CA TRP A 90 0.46 9.18 11.61
C TRP A 90 0.67 10.55 10.95
N LEU A 91 0.53 11.63 11.72
CA LEU A 91 0.66 13.01 11.23
C LEU A 91 1.98 13.62 11.73
N ALA A 92 2.68 14.31 10.84
CA ALA A 92 3.92 15.03 11.11
C ALA A 92 3.96 16.40 10.39
#